data_AF-A0A1Y1ZPI8-F1
#
_entry.id   AF-A0A1Y1ZPI8-F1
#
_cell.length_a   1.000
_cell.length_b   1.000
_cell.length_c   1.000
_cell.angle_alpha   90.00
_cell.angle_beta   90.00
_cell.angle_gamma   90.00
#
_symmetry.space_group_name_H-M   'P 1'
#
loop_
_entity.id
_entity.type
_entity.pdbx_description
1 polymer ?
#
loop_
_entity_poly.entity_id
_entity_poly.type
_entity_poly.pdbx_seq_one_letter_code
_entity_poly.pdbx_strand_id
1 'polypeptide(L)'
;MSIVNSIIHPKKFLGITDLKTGTLILSIVEFVFALLSFFGLNNKYASSLYALIAIICTGLCIYGVKKSKAIYISVYEKYLILSAIFAFILFLLSLITFYLSFIIVSFIEFIFSLYAYHVVGAYYHQVKDSQNAATADAGKV
;
A
#
# COMPACT_ATOMS: atom_id res chain seq x y z
N MET A 1 3.89 -25.03 -1.31
CA MET A 1 4.45 -23.68 -1.53
C MET A 1 4.56 -23.00 -0.19
N SER A 2 5.75 -22.51 0.17
CA SER A 2 5.99 -21.88 1.48
C SER A 2 5.13 -20.62 1.66
N ILE A 3 4.52 -20.45 2.84
CA ILE A 3 3.71 -19.27 3.25
C ILE A 3 4.46 -17.96 3.00
N VAL A 4 5.79 -18.00 3.15
CA VAL A 4 6.69 -16.87 2.88
C VAL A 4 6.58 -16.42 1.43
N ASN A 5 6.51 -17.36 0.47
CA ASN A 5 6.44 -17.03 -0.95
C ASN A 5 5.07 -16.44 -1.35
N SER A 6 3.99 -16.83 -0.66
CA SER A 6 2.66 -16.22 -0.90
C SER A 6 2.52 -14.80 -0.36
N ILE A 7 3.35 -14.42 0.61
CA ILE A 7 3.38 -13.06 1.18
C ILE A 7 4.27 -12.15 0.34
N ILE A 8 5.44 -12.65 -0.08
CA ILE A 8 6.42 -11.88 -0.86
C ILE A 8 5.98 -11.74 -2.32
N HIS A 9 5.33 -12.75 -2.91
CA HIS A 9 4.84 -12.71 -4.29
C HIS A 9 3.35 -13.10 -4.35
N PRO A 10 2.45 -12.23 -3.84
CA PRO A 10 1.04 -12.53 -3.80
C PRO A 10 0.48 -12.61 -5.22
N LYS A 11 -0.08 -13.77 -5.58
CA LYS A 11 -0.88 -13.93 -6.81
C LYS A 11 -2.34 -13.57 -6.62
N LYS A 12 -2.80 -13.53 -5.37
CA LYS A 12 -4.16 -13.21 -4.92
C LYS A 12 -4.10 -12.47 -3.59
N PHE A 13 -5.03 -11.55 -3.36
CA PHE A 13 -5.26 -10.90 -2.07
C PHE A 13 -5.87 -11.90 -1.08
N LEU A 14 -5.21 -12.05 0.08
CA LEU A 14 -5.53 -13.03 1.13
C LEU A 14 -5.71 -14.47 0.61
N GLY A 15 -5.15 -14.80 -0.56
CA GLY A 15 -5.32 -16.11 -1.21
C GLY A 15 -6.70 -16.34 -1.84
N ILE A 16 -7.64 -15.41 -1.70
CA ILE A 16 -9.06 -15.61 -2.06
C ILE A 16 -9.48 -14.69 -3.21
N THR A 17 -9.01 -13.45 -3.21
CA THR A 17 -9.53 -12.37 -4.07
C THR A 17 -8.48 -11.92 -5.09
N ASP A 18 -8.89 -11.39 -6.25
CA ASP A 18 -7.97 -10.85 -7.24
C ASP A 18 -7.15 -9.65 -6.71
N LEU A 19 -5.92 -9.49 -7.23
CA LEU A 19 -5.00 -8.41 -6.83
C LEU A 19 -5.58 -7.01 -7.08
N LYS A 20 -6.39 -6.85 -8.13
CA LYS A 20 -7.12 -5.60 -8.42
C LYS A 20 -8.03 -5.22 -7.26
N THR A 21 -8.89 -6.15 -6.85
CA THR A 21 -9.87 -5.93 -5.79
C THR A 21 -9.18 -5.79 -4.44
N GLY A 22 -8.12 -6.56 -4.19
CA GLY A 22 -7.29 -6.40 -3.00
C GLY A 22 -6.64 -5.01 -2.88
N THR A 23 -6.04 -4.53 -3.97
CA THR A 23 -5.48 -3.18 -4.05
C THR A 23 -6.56 -2.12 -3.76
N LEU A 24 -7.75 -2.30 -4.34
CA LEU A 24 -8.87 -1.38 -4.14
C LEU A 24 -9.35 -1.36 -2.69
N ILE A 25 -9.52 -2.52 -2.06
CA ILE A 25 -9.88 -2.65 -0.63
C ILE A 25 -8.83 -1.97 0.24
N LEU A 26 -7.55 -2.29 0.05
CA LEU A 26 -6.44 -1.69 0.80
C LEU A 26 -6.43 -0.17 0.68
N SER A 27 -6.55 0.36 -0.55
CA SER A 27 -6.57 1.81 -0.76
C SER A 27 -7.81 2.48 -0.16
N ILE A 28 -8.99 1.86 -0.19
CA ILE A 28 -10.20 2.42 0.45
C ILE A 28 -10.04 2.43 1.97
N VAL A 29 -9.58 1.33 2.56
CA VAL A 29 -9.40 1.23 4.01
C VAL A 29 -8.42 2.30 4.48
N GLU A 30 -7.28 2.44 3.79
CA GLU A 30 -6.28 3.46 4.10
C GLU A 30 -6.82 4.88 3.88
N PHE A 31 -7.59 5.11 2.82
CA PHE A 31 -8.25 6.39 2.56
C PHE A 31 -9.21 6.78 3.69
N VAL A 32 -10.02 5.85 4.20
CA VAL A 32 -10.94 6.12 5.32
C VAL A 32 -10.16 6.46 6.59
N PHE A 33 -9.11 5.72 6.92
CA PHE A 33 -8.28 6.04 8.08
C PHE A 33 -7.57 7.38 7.96
N ALA A 34 -7.11 7.74 6.75
CA ALA A 34 -6.49 9.03 6.47
C ALA A 34 -7.48 10.18 6.56
N LEU A 35 -8.70 9.99 6.05
CA LEU A 35 -9.77 10.97 6.16
C LEU A 35 -10.16 11.22 7.62
N LEU A 36 -10.37 10.16 8.40
CA LEU A 36 -10.68 10.28 9.84
C LEU A 36 -9.59 11.04 10.60
N SER A 37 -8.32 10.73 10.31
CA SER A 37 -7.21 11.41 10.98
C SER A 37 -7.04 12.87 10.54
N PHE A 38 -7.34 13.18 9.27
CA PHE A 38 -7.31 14.55 8.77
C PHE A 38 -8.33 15.44 9.49
N PHE A 39 -9.50 14.90 9.80
CA PHE A 39 -10.53 15.59 10.60
C PHE A 39 -10.29 15.55 12.12
N GLY A 40 -9.17 14.99 12.58
CA GLY A 40 -8.83 14.88 14.00
C GLY A 40 -9.68 13.86 14.76
N LEU A 41 -10.38 12.96 14.06
CA LEU A 41 -11.19 11.90 14.64
C LEU A 41 -10.36 10.65 14.99
N ASN A 42 -9.10 10.62 14.57
CA ASN A 42 -8.15 9.54 14.86
C ASN A 42 -6.71 10.10 14.87
N ASN A 43 -5.83 9.48 15.67
CA ASN A 43 -4.41 9.82 15.77
C ASN A 43 -3.50 8.83 15.02
N LYS A 44 -4.04 8.08 14.05
CA LYS A 44 -3.24 7.13 13.24
C LYS A 44 -2.07 7.85 12.55
N TYR A 45 -2.30 9.07 12.06
CA TYR A 45 -1.24 9.90 11.49
C TYR A 45 -0.88 11.03 12.46
N ALA A 46 0.41 11.16 12.75
CA ALA A 46 0.93 12.15 13.69
C ALA A 46 0.71 13.61 13.26
N SER A 47 0.37 13.86 11.99
CA SER A 47 0.15 15.19 11.44
C SER A 47 -0.95 15.17 10.38
N SER A 48 -1.76 16.22 10.33
CA SER A 48 -2.76 16.47 9.29
C SER A 48 -2.13 16.55 7.89
N LEU A 49 -0.88 17.00 7.78
CA LEU A 49 -0.13 17.00 6.51
C LEU A 49 0.13 15.58 6.02
N TYR A 50 0.51 14.66 6.92
CA TYR A 50 0.75 13.28 6.57
C TYR A 50 -0.56 12.56 6.18
N ALA A 51 -1.66 12.86 6.89
CA ALA A 51 -2.98 12.38 6.53
C ALA A 51 -3.42 12.88 5.14
N LEU A 52 -3.15 14.14 4.81
CA LEU A 52 -3.45 14.70 3.48
C LEU A 52 -2.66 14.01 2.36
N ILE A 53 -1.37 13.74 2.57
CA ILE A 53 -0.54 12.98 1.63
C ILE A 53 -1.12 11.57 1.43
N ALA A 54 -1.50 10.89 2.52
CA ALA A 54 -2.10 9.57 2.45
C ALA A 54 -3.43 9.58 1.66
N ILE A 55 -4.29 10.58 1.85
CA ILE A 55 -5.54 10.78 1.09
C ILE A 55 -5.24 10.94 -0.41
N ILE A 56 -4.26 11.77 -0.77
CA ILE A 56 -3.88 11.99 -2.17
C ILE A 56 -3.35 10.71 -2.80
N CYS A 57 -2.42 10.02 -2.13
CA CYS A 57 -1.82 8.78 -2.63
C CYS A 57 -2.85 7.66 -2.81
N THR A 58 -3.74 7.47 -1.84
CA THR A 58 -4.81 6.46 -1.90
C THR A 58 -5.86 6.81 -2.96
N GLY A 59 -6.26 8.07 -3.07
CA GLY A 59 -7.17 8.55 -4.12
C GLY A 59 -6.60 8.35 -5.53
N LEU A 60 -5.32 8.67 -5.73
CA LEU A 60 -4.60 8.39 -6.98
C LEU A 60 -4.56 6.88 -7.27
N CYS A 61 -4.34 6.04 -6.26
CA CYS A 61 -4.38 4.59 -6.46
C CYS A 61 -5.75 4.11 -6.95
N ILE A 62 -6.83 4.51 -6.27
CA ILE A 62 -8.20 4.15 -6.65
C ILE A 62 -8.50 4.59 -8.09
N TYR A 63 -8.11 5.81 -8.47
CA TYR A 63 -8.23 6.28 -9.84
C TYR A 63 -7.39 5.45 -10.82
N GLY A 64 -6.13 5.15 -10.46
CA GLY A 64 -5.22 4.31 -11.22
C GLY A 64 -5.76 2.91 -11.48
N VAL A 65 -6.36 2.27 -10.47
CA VAL A 65 -7.01 0.96 -10.58
C VAL A 65 -8.24 1.02 -11.49
N LYS A 66 -9.08 2.05 -11.35
CA LYS A 66 -10.28 2.22 -12.20
C LYS A 66 -9.95 2.48 -13.67
N LYS A 67 -8.88 3.23 -13.94
CA LYS A 67 -8.44 3.56 -15.31
C LYS A 67 -7.33 2.63 -15.83
N SER A 68 -6.94 1.62 -15.07
CA SER A 68 -5.84 0.71 -15.39
C SER A 68 -4.56 1.45 -15.82
N LYS A 69 -4.20 2.51 -15.08
CA LYS A 69 -3.02 3.35 -15.35
C LYS A 69 -1.94 3.07 -14.31
N ALA A 70 -0.87 2.39 -14.74
CA ALA A 70 0.22 1.95 -13.87
C ALA A 70 0.90 3.11 -13.12
N ILE A 71 1.02 4.29 -13.74
CA ILE A 71 1.69 5.47 -13.17
C ILE A 71 1.09 5.84 -11.80
N TYR A 72 -0.25 5.94 -11.69
CA TYR A 72 -0.90 6.33 -10.43
C TYR A 72 -0.84 5.25 -9.36
N ILE A 73 -0.82 3.98 -9.76
CA ILE A 73 -0.66 2.84 -8.84
C ILE A 73 0.76 2.85 -8.27
N SER A 74 1.77 3.16 -9.09
CA SER A 74 3.19 3.23 -8.67
C SER A 74 3.46 4.31 -7.62
N VAL A 75 2.70 5.42 -7.65
CA VAL A 75 2.81 6.48 -6.63
C VAL A 75 2.38 5.94 -5.26
N TYR A 76 1.28 5.18 -5.21
CA TYR A 76 0.82 4.57 -3.97
C TYR A 76 1.74 3.43 -3.49
N GLU A 77 2.28 2.64 -4.42
CA GLU A 77 3.28 1.62 -4.10
C GLU A 77 4.52 2.24 -3.41
N LYS A 78 5.04 3.35 -3.96
CA LYS A 78 6.17 4.09 -3.35
C LYS A 78 5.82 4.71 -1.99
N TYR A 79 4.57 5.13 -1.81
CA TYR A 79 4.09 5.58 -0.51
C TYR A 79 4.07 4.44 0.53
N LEU A 80 3.62 3.25 0.14
CA LEU A 80 3.55 2.09 1.03
C LEU A 80 4.92 1.63 1.52
N ILE A 81 5.94 1.62 0.66
CA ILE A 81 7.31 1.28 1.10
C ILE A 81 7.87 2.33 2.06
N LEU A 82 7.59 3.63 1.83
CA LEU A 82 8.01 4.70 2.73
C LEU A 82 7.29 4.59 4.10
N SER A 83 6.01 4.26 4.09
CA SER A 83 5.23 3.99 5.31
C SER A 83 5.81 2.79 6.07
N ALA A 84 6.17 1.70 5.39
CA ALA A 84 6.82 0.55 6.03
C ALA A 84 8.16 0.93 6.67
N ILE A 85 8.99 1.72 5.99
CA ILE A 85 10.27 2.20 6.56
C ILE A 85 10.02 3.04 7.82
N PHE A 86 9.04 3.93 7.78
CA PHE A 86 8.71 4.77 8.94
C PHE A 86 8.20 3.95 10.13
N ALA A 87 7.30 2.99 9.89
CA ALA A 87 6.80 2.06 10.91
C ALA A 87 7.95 1.23 11.52
N PHE A 88 8.91 0.80 10.70
CA PHE A 88 10.10 0.09 11.19
C PHE A 88 11.00 0.97 12.06
N ILE A 89 11.22 2.23 11.67
CA ILE A 89 11.97 3.20 12.50
C ILE A 89 11.27 3.41 13.84
N LEU A 90 9.95 3.64 13.84
CA LEU A 90 9.16 3.80 15.07
C LEU A 90 9.23 2.55 15.94
N PHE A 91 9.16 1.36 15.35
CA PHE A 91 9.36 0.10 16.05
C PHE A 91 10.74 0.07 16.74
N LEU A 92 11.82 0.41 16.04
CA LEU A 92 13.16 0.47 16.64
C LEU A 92 13.27 1.49 17.78
N LEU A 93 12.69 2.69 17.62
CA LEU A 93 12.66 3.69 18.70
C LEU A 93 11.84 3.23 19.91
N SER A 94 10.73 2.52 19.67
CA SER A 94 9.88 1.99 20.74
C SER A 94 10.57 0.90 21.56
N LEU A 95 11.49 0.13 20.95
CA LEU A 95 12.33 -0.84 21.65
C LEU A 95 13.28 -0.16 22.63
N ILE A 96 13.86 1.00 22.25
CA ILE A 96 14.76 1.76 23.12
C ILE A 96 14.01 2.34 24.33
N THR A 97 12.77 2.76 24.12
CA THR A 97 11.93 3.39 25.17
C THR A 97 11.12 2.39 25.99
N PHE A 98 11.19 1.09 25.68
CA PHE A 98 10.48 -0.01 26.35
C PHE A 98 8.95 0.17 26.45
N TYR A 99 8.35 0.92 25.52
CA TYR A 99 6.89 1.10 25.47
C TYR A 99 6.23 -0.09 24.74
N LEU A 100 5.88 -1.14 25.51
CA LEU A 100 5.37 -2.41 24.99
C LEU A 100 4.18 -2.27 24.03
N SER A 101 3.21 -1.43 24.36
CA SER A 101 2.04 -1.18 23.50
C SER A 101 2.43 -0.58 22.15
N PHE A 102 3.42 0.31 22.15
CA PHE A 102 3.90 0.99 20.94
C PHE A 102 4.73 0.03 20.06
N ILE A 103 5.54 -0.84 20.69
CA ILE A 103 6.27 -1.92 20.03
C ILE A 103 5.31 -2.80 19.23
N ILE A 104 4.23 -3.27 19.85
CA ILE A 104 3.25 -4.16 19.20
C ILE A 104 2.56 -3.45 18.04
N VAL A 105 2.08 -2.22 18.25
CA VAL A 105 1.37 -1.46 17.21
C VAL A 105 2.28 -1.17 16.01
N SER A 106 3.50 -0.66 16.24
CA SER A 106 4.44 -0.35 15.15
C SER A 106 4.90 -1.60 14.40
N PHE A 107 5.05 -2.75 15.08
CA PHE A 107 5.36 -4.02 14.42
C PHE A 107 4.22 -4.50 13.53
N ILE A 108 2.98 -4.46 14.02
CA ILE A 108 1.79 -4.83 13.23
C ILE A 108 1.65 -3.92 12.01
N GLU A 109 1.80 -2.61 12.20
CA GLU A 109 1.74 -1.62 11.12
C GLU A 109 2.82 -1.89 10.06
N PHE A 110 4.05 -2.20 10.48
CA PHE A 110 5.12 -2.60 9.56
C PHE A 110 4.75 -3.82 8.71
N ILE A 111 4.22 -4.87 9.33
CA ILE A 111 3.80 -6.09 8.61
C ILE A 111 2.67 -5.80 7.64
N PHE A 112 1.67 -5.00 8.04
CA PHE A 112 0.57 -4.61 7.16
C PHE A 112 1.05 -3.76 5.98
N SER A 113 1.93 -2.78 6.21
CA SER A 113 2.48 -1.94 5.14
C SER A 113 3.33 -2.74 4.16
N LEU A 114 4.12 -3.71 4.63
CA LEU A 114 4.83 -4.64 3.76
C LEU A 114 3.87 -5.53 2.96
N TYR A 115 2.83 -6.07 3.59
CA TYR A 115 1.85 -6.89 2.89
C TYR A 115 1.12 -6.09 1.80
N ALA A 116 0.67 -4.87 2.14
CA ALA A 116 0.05 -3.96 1.20
C ALA A 116 1.00 -3.64 0.04
N TYR A 117 2.27 -3.33 0.32
CA TYR A 117 3.28 -3.08 -0.69
C TYR A 117 3.39 -4.23 -1.69
N HIS A 118 3.47 -5.48 -1.23
CA HIS A 118 3.58 -6.63 -2.14
C HIS A 118 2.31 -6.84 -2.96
N VAL A 119 1.11 -6.66 -2.38
CA VAL A 119 -0.16 -6.80 -3.12
C VAL A 119 -0.29 -5.71 -4.20
N VAL A 120 -0.04 -4.46 -3.84
CA VAL A 120 -0.15 -3.32 -4.75
C VAL A 120 0.95 -3.37 -5.81
N GLY A 121 2.18 -3.73 -5.43
CA GLY A 121 3.30 -3.91 -6.35
C GLY A 121 3.03 -5.01 -7.36
N ALA A 122 2.53 -6.17 -6.91
CA ALA A 122 2.14 -7.26 -7.82
C ALA A 122 1.06 -6.81 -8.82
N TYR A 123 0.06 -6.04 -8.38
CA TYR A 123 -0.95 -5.48 -9.28
C TYR A 123 -0.35 -4.43 -10.24
N TYR A 124 0.52 -3.55 -9.75
CA TYR A 124 1.21 -2.55 -10.57
C TYR A 124 2.00 -3.21 -11.70
N HIS A 125 2.78 -4.26 -11.40
CA HIS A 125 3.53 -5.01 -12.40
C HIS A 125 2.61 -5.65 -13.45
N GLN A 126 1.49 -6.26 -13.04
CA GLN A 126 0.50 -6.80 -13.98
C GLN A 126 -0.06 -5.75 -14.94
N VAL A 127 -0.40 -4.56 -14.42
CA VAL A 127 -0.92 -3.47 -15.26
C VAL A 127 0.17 -2.93 -16.18
N LYS A 128 1.39 -2.74 -15.68
CA LYS A 128 2.53 -2.26 -16.46
C LYS A 128 2.87 -3.20 -17.61
N ASP A 129 2.90 -4.51 -17.36
CA ASP A 129 3.22 -5.51 -18.37
C ASP A 129 2.14 -5.57 -19.46
N SER A 130 0.87 -5.46 -19.06
CA SER A 130 -0.26 -5.40 -19.99
C SER A 130 -0.22 -4.16 -20.89
N GLN A 131 0.16 -3.00 -20.34
CA GLN A 131 0.30 -1.76 -21.10
C GLN A 131 1.48 -1.83 -22.08
N ASN A 132 2.63 -2.35 -21.64
CA ASN A 132 3.80 -2.53 -22.50
C ASN A 132 3.51 -3.48 -23.66
N ALA A 133 2.81 -4.60 -23.41
CA ALA A 133 2.39 -5.54 -24.45
C ALA A 133 1.47 -4.88 -25.49
N ALA A 134 0.48 -4.10 -25.05
CA ALA A 134 -0.43 -3.38 -25.96
C ALA A 134 0.30 -2.33 -26.81
N THR A 135 1.34 -1.70 -26.27
CA THR A 135 2.12 -0.67 -26.97
C THR A 135 3.09 -1.30 -27.98
N ALA A 136 3.66 -2.46 -27.65
CA ALA A 136 4.53 -3.22 -28.55
C ALA A 136 3.77 -3.81 -29.76
N ASP A 137 2.48 -4.13 -29.60
CA ASP A 137 1.63 -4.61 -30.70
C ASP A 137 1.17 -3.45 -31.62
N ALA A 138 0.84 -2.29 -31.04
CA ALA A 138 0.48 -1.09 -31.80
C ALA A 138 1.65 -0.49 -32.62
N GLY A 139 2.90 -0.76 -32.25
CA GLY A 139 4.10 -0.33 -32.99
C GLY A 139 4.53 -1.28 -34.12
N LYS A 140 3.81 -2.38 -34.34
CA LYS A 140 4.08 -3.36 -35.42
C LYS A 140 3.15 -3.19 -36.65
N VAL A 141 2.36 -2.12 -36.70
CA VAL A 141 1.45 -1.79 -37.82
C VAL A 141 2.09 -0.76 -38.74
#